data_AF-A0A3D4KUM5-F1
#
_entry.id   AF-A0A3D4KUM5-F1
#
_cell.length_a   1.000
_cell.length_b   1.000
_cell.length_c   1.000
_cell.angle_alpha   90.00
_cell.angle_beta   90.00
_cell.angle_gamma   90.00
#
_symmetry.space_group_name_H-M   'P 1'
#
loop_
_entity.id
_entity.type
_entity.pdbx_description
1 polymer ?
#
loop_
_entity_poly.entity_id
_entity_poly.type
_entity_poly.pdbx_seq_one_letter_code
_entity_poly.pdbx_strand_id
1 'polypeptide(L)'
;MGLNIAEVISDTWHTPGGRGAIIIIMILVTVIIVMAAEIRRQLDRMRRQVGDIEERDATIHNLQTSIALSQIKPHFLYNALNTIYVLCGKDLQKGRQAISDLSDYLRINIGSIDSKLPIPFEKEMEHVKKYLSIEKLRFPEEFTVSYVTPVTDFMLPALTIQP
;
A
#
# COMPACT_ATOMS: atom_id res chain seq x y z
N MET A 1 -53.50 -10.22 -35.79
CA MET A 1 -54.42 -9.22 -35.20
C MET A 1 -53.60 -8.44 -34.18
N GLY A 2 -52.93 -7.36 -34.61
CA GLY A 2 -52.12 -6.53 -33.71
C GLY A 2 -52.97 -5.37 -33.21
N LEU A 3 -53.09 -5.19 -31.89
CA LEU A 3 -53.72 -3.99 -31.36
C LEU A 3 -52.88 -2.78 -31.76
N ASN A 4 -53.48 -1.84 -32.48
CA ASN A 4 -52.88 -0.55 -32.78
C ASN A 4 -52.98 0.32 -31.53
N ILE A 5 -51.83 0.57 -30.89
CA ILE A 5 -51.75 1.33 -29.63
C ILE A 5 -52.36 2.73 -29.79
N ALA A 6 -52.22 3.36 -30.96
CA ALA A 6 -52.80 4.68 -31.22
C ALA A 6 -54.34 4.64 -31.24
N GLU A 7 -54.92 3.57 -31.80
CA GLU A 7 -56.36 3.35 -31.89
C GLU A 7 -56.96 3.07 -30.50
N VAL A 8 -56.27 2.26 -29.70
CA VAL A 8 -56.64 1.97 -28.30
C VAL A 8 -56.59 3.22 -27.42
N ILE A 9 -55.57 4.06 -27.58
CA ILE A 9 -55.45 5.33 -26.85
C ILE A 9 -56.55 6.31 -27.26
N SER A 10 -56.87 6.38 -28.56
CA SER A 10 -57.95 7.20 -29.09
C SER A 10 -59.30 6.78 -28.50
N ASP A 11 -59.62 5.49 -28.54
CA ASP A 11 -60.89 4.96 -28.01
C ASP A 11 -61.00 5.17 -26.49
N THR A 12 -59.93 4.90 -25.73
CA THR A 12 -59.94 5.13 -24.28
C THR A 12 -60.05 6.62 -23.92
N TRP A 13 -59.50 7.52 -24.73
CA TRP A 13 -59.60 8.96 -24.52
C TRP A 13 -61.04 9.51 -24.57
N HIS A 14 -61.94 8.86 -25.30
CA HIS A 14 -63.34 9.30 -25.42
C HIS A 14 -64.28 8.73 -24.34
N THR A 15 -63.80 7.82 -23.49
CA THR A 15 -64.61 7.21 -22.41
C THR A 15 -64.61 8.03 -21.11
N PRO A 16 -65.71 8.03 -20.32
CA PRO A 16 -65.72 8.62 -18.98
C PRO A 16 -64.81 7.79 -18.05
N GLY A 17 -63.56 8.24 -17.89
CA GLY A 17 -62.54 7.59 -17.03
C GLY A 17 -61.20 7.30 -17.70
N GLY A 18 -61.18 7.06 -19.03
CA GLY A 18 -59.95 6.67 -19.73
C GLY A 18 -58.89 7.78 -19.86
N ARG A 19 -59.30 9.05 -19.94
CA ARG A 19 -58.37 10.20 -19.92
C ARG A 19 -57.52 10.26 -18.66
N GLY A 20 -58.14 10.01 -17.50
CA GLY A 20 -57.44 10.01 -16.21
C GLY A 20 -56.41 8.90 -16.13
N ALA A 21 -56.74 7.71 -16.62
CA ALA A 21 -55.82 6.57 -16.67
C ALA A 21 -54.59 6.85 -17.54
N ILE A 22 -54.77 7.45 -18.72
CA ILE A 22 -53.66 7.81 -19.63
C ILE A 22 -52.73 8.84 -18.97
N ILE A 23 -53.28 9.87 -18.32
CA ILE A 23 -52.47 10.88 -17.61
C ILE A 23 -51.68 10.25 -16.46
N ILE A 24 -52.29 9.37 -15.67
CA ILE A 24 -51.61 8.66 -14.58
C ILE A 24 -50.46 7.81 -15.14
N ILE A 25 -50.68 7.08 -16.22
CA ILE A 25 -49.64 6.26 -16.88
C ILE A 25 -48.49 7.15 -17.36
N MET A 26 -48.76 8.28 -18.01
CA MET A 26 -47.72 9.21 -18.47
C MET A 26 -46.90 9.78 -17.30
N ILE A 27 -47.55 10.12 -16.19
CA ILE A 27 -46.87 10.57 -14.96
C ILE A 27 -45.98 9.47 -14.42
N LEU A 28 -46.49 8.24 -14.28
CA LEU A 28 -45.71 7.10 -13.79
C LEU A 28 -44.49 6.81 -14.67
N VAL A 29 -44.65 6.82 -16.00
CA VAL A 29 -43.55 6.62 -16.95
C VAL A 29 -42.50 7.71 -16.79
N THR A 30 -42.92 8.98 -16.70
CA THR A 30 -42.00 10.11 -16.50
C THR A 30 -41.23 9.98 -15.19
N VAL A 31 -41.93 9.61 -14.11
CA VAL A 31 -41.33 9.38 -12.78
C VAL A 31 -40.31 8.23 -12.82
N ILE A 32 -40.61 7.12 -13.51
CA ILE A 32 -39.68 6.00 -13.70
C ILE A 32 -38.44 6.44 -14.47
N ILE A 33 -38.59 7.22 -15.54
CA ILE A 33 -37.45 7.73 -16.33
C ILE A 33 -36.53 8.60 -15.47
N VAL A 34 -37.11 9.50 -14.67
CA VAL A 34 -36.35 10.37 -13.76
C VAL A 34 -35.64 9.56 -12.68
N MET A 35 -36.34 8.61 -12.05
CA MET A 35 -35.71 7.72 -11.06
C MET A 35 -34.57 6.91 -11.66
N ALA A 36 -34.77 6.32 -12.84
CA ALA A 36 -33.72 5.58 -13.54
C ALA A 36 -32.51 6.46 -13.87
N ALA A 37 -32.74 7.73 -14.25
CA ALA A 37 -31.65 8.68 -14.47
C ALA A 37 -30.90 9.00 -13.18
N GLU A 38 -31.59 9.16 -12.05
CA GLU A 38 -30.93 9.45 -10.77
C GLU A 38 -30.15 8.24 -10.24
N ILE A 39 -30.69 7.02 -10.38
CA ILE A 39 -29.99 5.78 -10.03
C ILE A 39 -28.70 5.66 -10.86
N ARG A 40 -28.76 5.93 -12.18
CA ARG A 40 -27.55 5.94 -13.03
C ARG A 40 -26.50 6.93 -12.53
N ARG A 41 -26.91 8.16 -12.19
CA ARG A 41 -26.01 9.18 -11.62
C ARG A 41 -25.41 8.75 -10.29
N GLN A 42 -26.18 8.11 -9.42
CA GLN A 42 -25.68 7.57 -8.16
C GLN A 42 -24.64 6.46 -8.39
N LEU A 43 -24.91 5.54 -9.31
CA LEU A 43 -23.97 4.47 -9.68
C LEU A 43 -22.67 5.04 -10.25
N ASP A 44 -22.74 6.05 -11.11
CA ASP A 44 -21.54 6.69 -11.65
C ASP A 44 -20.74 7.43 -10.59
N ARG A 45 -21.41 8.08 -9.62
CA ARG A 45 -20.74 8.68 -8.45
C ARG A 45 -20.02 7.64 -7.61
N MET A 46 -20.68 6.51 -7.30
CA MET A 46 -20.07 5.41 -6.54
C MET A 46 -18.87 4.82 -7.28
N ARG A 47 -18.97 4.59 -8.59
CA ARG A 47 -17.84 4.08 -9.40
C ARG A 47 -16.63 5.00 -9.34
N ARG A 48 -16.84 6.32 -9.44
CA ARG A 48 -15.75 7.31 -9.30
C ARG A 48 -15.13 7.27 -7.91
N GLN A 49 -15.95 7.24 -6.86
CA GLN A 49 -15.45 7.15 -5.49
C GLN A 49 -14.62 5.88 -5.25
N VAL A 50 -15.03 4.74 -5.80
CA VAL A 50 -14.25 3.50 -5.71
C VAL A 50 -12.91 3.66 -6.43
N GLY A 51 -12.89 4.20 -7.65
CA GLY A 51 -11.63 4.46 -8.37
C GLY A 51 -10.69 5.43 -7.63
N ASP A 52 -11.23 6.51 -7.05
CA ASP A 52 -10.45 7.46 -6.26
C ASP A 52 -9.89 6.82 -4.98
N ILE A 53 -10.61 5.89 -4.36
CA ILE A 53 -10.14 5.15 -3.19
C ILE A 53 -9.00 4.21 -3.59
N GLU A 54 -9.13 3.46 -4.68
CA GLU A 54 -8.08 2.56 -5.17
C GLU A 54 -6.78 3.32 -5.50
N GLU A 55 -6.89 4.50 -6.14
CA GLU A 55 -5.73 5.35 -6.44
C GLU A 55 -5.08 5.90 -5.16
N ARG A 56 -5.90 6.31 -4.18
CA ARG A 56 -5.40 6.76 -2.87
C ARG A 56 -4.71 5.64 -2.11
N ASP A 57 -5.27 4.44 -2.11
CA ASP A 57 -4.69 3.28 -1.45
C ASP A 57 -3.34 2.91 -2.10
N ALA A 58 -3.27 2.91 -3.44
CA ALA A 58 -2.01 2.71 -4.16
C ALA A 58 -0.98 3.80 -3.82
N THR A 59 -1.40 5.05 -3.75
CA THR A 59 -0.54 6.19 -3.36
C THR A 59 -0.04 6.05 -1.94
N ILE A 60 -0.91 5.72 -0.99
CA ILE A 60 -0.56 5.49 0.42
C ILE A 60 0.42 4.33 0.53
N HIS A 61 0.16 3.22 -0.17
CA HIS A 61 1.06 2.07 -0.19
C HIS A 61 2.44 2.45 -0.74
N ASN A 62 2.50 3.17 -1.85
CA ASN A 62 3.77 3.66 -2.42
C ASN A 62 4.51 4.60 -1.47
N LEU A 63 3.80 5.49 -0.78
CA LEU A 63 4.40 6.38 0.23
C LEU A 63 4.90 5.60 1.44
N GLN A 64 4.14 4.61 1.92
CA GLN A 64 4.57 3.74 3.02
C GLN A 64 5.84 2.97 2.65
N THR A 65 5.87 2.36 1.46
CA THR A 65 7.07 1.71 0.93
C THR A 65 8.22 2.69 0.78
N SER A 66 7.98 3.90 0.28
CA SER A 66 9.03 4.92 0.12
C SER A 66 9.59 5.41 1.45
N ILE A 67 8.74 5.66 2.45
CA ILE A 67 9.15 6.01 3.81
C ILE A 67 9.95 4.86 4.43
N ALA A 68 9.50 3.63 4.26
CA ALA A 68 10.21 2.47 4.78
C ALA A 68 11.56 2.25 4.08
N LEU A 69 11.63 2.43 2.76
CA LEU A 69 12.89 2.43 2.01
C LEU A 69 13.79 3.60 2.40
N SER A 70 13.25 4.76 2.80
CA SER A 70 14.04 5.90 3.28
C SER A 70 14.78 5.62 4.59
N GLN A 71 14.28 4.67 5.39
CA GLN A 71 15.01 4.16 6.55
C GLN A 71 16.28 3.39 6.15
N ILE A 72 16.36 2.88 4.92
CA ILE A 72 17.60 2.37 4.34
C ILE A 72 18.36 3.54 3.70
N LYS A 73 19.39 4.05 4.38
CA LYS A 73 20.25 5.13 3.84
C LYS A 73 20.87 4.69 2.49
N PRO A 74 20.53 5.29 1.33
CA PRO A 74 21.06 4.85 0.04
C PRO A 74 22.58 4.90 -0.02
N HIS A 75 23.18 5.92 0.61
CA HIS A 75 24.62 6.05 0.74
C HIS A 75 25.28 4.88 1.49
N PHE A 76 24.61 4.32 2.52
CA PHE A 76 25.09 3.13 3.21
C PHE A 76 25.19 1.93 2.26
N LEU A 77 24.15 1.71 1.45
CA LEU A 77 24.14 0.64 0.45
C LEU A 77 25.29 0.78 -0.55
N TYR A 78 25.47 1.97 -1.14
CA TYR A 78 26.58 2.23 -2.06
C TYR A 78 27.94 1.95 -1.40
N ASN A 79 28.12 2.39 -0.15
CA ASN A 79 29.36 2.18 0.57
C ASN A 79 29.61 0.72 0.93
N ALA A 80 28.59 0.00 1.39
CA ALA A 80 28.67 -1.41 1.68
C ALA A 80 29.07 -2.20 0.42
N LEU A 81 28.43 -1.93 -0.72
CA LEU A 81 28.75 -2.57 -1.99
C LEU A 81 30.18 -2.26 -2.47
N ASN A 82 30.63 -1.01 -2.34
CA ASN A 82 32.01 -0.63 -2.68
C ASN A 82 33.04 -1.34 -1.79
N THR A 83 32.79 -1.40 -0.48
CA THR A 83 33.65 -2.15 0.46
C THR A 83 33.70 -3.63 0.09
N ILE A 84 32.55 -4.24 -0.21
CA ILE A 84 32.46 -5.62 -0.67
C ILE A 84 33.27 -5.83 -1.96
N TYR A 85 33.14 -4.93 -2.94
CA TYR A 85 33.89 -4.99 -4.19
C TYR A 85 35.40 -5.00 -3.94
N VAL A 86 35.90 -4.10 -3.08
CA VAL A 86 37.31 -4.06 -2.70
C VAL A 86 37.73 -5.33 -1.94
N LEU A 87 36.88 -5.85 -1.04
CA LEU A 87 37.14 -7.08 -0.31
C LEU A 87 37.24 -8.29 -1.22
N CYS A 88 36.39 -8.42 -2.25
CA CYS A 88 36.49 -9.51 -3.21
C CYS A 88 37.86 -9.58 -3.92
N GLY A 89 38.57 -8.45 -4.06
CA GLY A 89 39.93 -8.40 -4.59
C GLY A 89 41.05 -8.64 -3.58
N LYS A 90 40.79 -8.50 -2.27
CA LYS A 90 41.80 -8.62 -1.19
C LYS A 90 41.64 -9.86 -0.33
N ASP A 91 40.41 -10.18 0.04
CA ASP A 91 40.00 -11.27 0.91
C ASP A 91 38.58 -11.73 0.52
N LEU A 92 38.54 -12.76 -0.32
CA LEU A 92 37.30 -13.30 -0.86
C LEU A 92 36.38 -13.86 0.23
N GLN A 93 36.92 -14.39 1.33
CA GLN A 93 36.11 -14.94 2.42
C GLN A 93 35.41 -13.82 3.18
N LYS A 94 36.13 -12.73 3.51
CA LYS A 94 35.49 -11.53 4.09
C LYS A 94 34.48 -10.90 3.15
N GLY A 95 34.76 -10.85 1.85
CA GLY A 95 33.81 -10.37 0.84
C GLY A 95 32.51 -11.18 0.83
N ARG A 96 32.59 -12.51 0.88
CA ARG A 96 31.42 -13.40 0.95
C ARG A 96 30.63 -13.20 2.25
N GLN A 97 31.31 -13.08 3.39
CA GLN A 97 30.66 -12.82 4.67
C GLN A 97 29.92 -11.48 4.65
N ALA A 98 30.55 -10.44 4.12
CA ALA A 98 29.95 -9.11 4.01
C ALA A 98 28.71 -9.08 3.10
N ILE A 99 28.68 -9.86 2.02
CA ILE A 99 27.48 -10.05 1.19
C ILE A 99 26.36 -10.71 1.99
N SER A 100 26.67 -11.73 2.79
CA SER A 100 25.70 -12.40 3.66
C SER A 100 25.12 -11.45 4.69
N ASP A 101 25.97 -10.70 5.40
CA ASP A 101 25.57 -9.73 6.42
C ASP A 101 24.68 -8.63 5.82
N LEU A 102 25.04 -8.11 4.63
CA LEU A 102 24.25 -7.10 3.93
C LEU A 102 22.89 -7.65 3.47
N SER A 103 22.85 -8.90 3.00
CA SER A 103 21.61 -9.57 2.58
C SER A 103 20.66 -9.78 3.77
N ASP A 104 21.19 -10.19 4.91
CA ASP A 104 20.42 -10.34 6.14
C ASP A 104 19.90 -9.00 6.67
N TYR A 105 20.76 -7.97 6.66
CA TYR A 105 20.38 -6.60 7.03
C TYR A 105 19.20 -6.10 6.17
N LEU A 106 19.27 -6.31 4.85
CA LEU A 106 18.20 -5.89 3.93
C LEU A 106 16.93 -6.71 4.11
N ARG A 107 17.05 -8.03 4.33
CA ARG A 107 15.90 -8.89 4.58
C ARG A 107 15.12 -8.43 5.80
N ILE A 108 15.80 -8.06 6.88
CA ILE A 108 15.15 -7.56 8.10
C ILE A 108 14.46 -6.22 7.83
N ASN A 109 15.14 -5.28 7.15
CA ASN A 109 14.56 -3.98 6.80
C ASN A 109 13.31 -4.11 5.91
N ILE A 110 13.33 -5.00 4.92
CA ILE A 110 12.20 -5.23 4.01
C ILE A 110 11.07 -5.98 4.74
N GLY A 111 11.42 -6.99 5.54
CA GLY A 111 10.44 -7.76 6.32
C GLY A 111 9.70 -6.94 7.38
N SER A 112 10.33 -5.88 7.90
CA SER A 112 9.69 -4.95 8.83
C SER A 112 8.74 -3.95 8.16
N ILE A 113 8.76 -3.82 6.83
CA ILE A 113 7.82 -2.94 6.08
C ILE A 113 6.40 -3.49 6.17
N ASP A 114 6.26 -4.80 6.04
CA ASP A 114 4.95 -5.49 6.04
C ASP A 114 4.43 -5.77 7.46
N SER A 115 5.31 -5.75 8.47
CA SER A 115 5.02 -6.15 9.84
C SER A 115 5.01 -4.95 10.80
N LYS A 116 3.82 -4.46 11.16
CA LYS A 116 3.63 -3.46 12.25
C LYS A 116 3.71 -4.06 13.66
N LEU A 117 3.99 -5.36 13.79
CA LEU A 117 4.05 -6.03 15.07
C LEU A 117 5.34 -5.68 15.82
N PRO A 118 5.28 -5.46 17.14
CA PRO A 118 6.47 -5.35 17.97
C PRO A 118 7.34 -6.61 17.85
N ILE A 119 8.66 -6.44 17.85
CA ILE A 119 9.64 -7.52 17.88
C ILE A 119 10.37 -7.54 19.23
N PRO A 120 10.94 -8.69 19.65
CA PRO A 120 11.80 -8.74 20.82
C PRO A 120 13.05 -7.88 20.63
N PHE A 121 13.50 -7.21 21.68
CA PHE A 121 14.73 -6.42 21.68
C PHE A 121 15.95 -7.22 21.21
N GLU A 122 16.04 -8.53 21.50
CA GLU A 122 17.15 -9.35 21.02
C GLU A 122 17.22 -9.38 19.48
N LYS A 123 16.07 -9.41 18.80
CA LYS A 123 16.02 -9.38 17.32
C LYS A 123 16.42 -8.01 16.77
N GLU A 124 15.96 -6.94 17.40
CA GLU A 124 16.40 -5.59 17.04
C GLU A 124 17.91 -5.44 17.23
N MET A 125 18.46 -5.95 18.32
CA MET A 125 19.88 -5.89 18.62
C MET A 125 20.72 -6.74 17.64
N GLU A 126 20.21 -7.88 17.18
CA GLU A 126 20.83 -8.65 16.10
C GLU A 126 20.94 -7.81 14.82
N HIS A 127 19.87 -7.07 14.49
CA HIS A 127 19.84 -6.20 13.31
C HIS A 127 20.86 -5.04 13.42
N VAL A 128 20.92 -4.38 14.58
CA VAL A 128 21.91 -3.32 14.87
C VAL A 128 23.33 -3.85 14.76
N LYS A 129 23.60 -5.06 15.25
CA LYS A 129 24.92 -5.70 15.15
C LYS A 129 25.32 -5.97 13.70
N LYS A 130 24.39 -6.42 12.85
CA LYS A 130 24.65 -6.61 11.40
C LYS A 130 24.93 -5.28 10.70
N TYR A 131 24.21 -4.22 11.04
CA TYR A 131 24.52 -2.89 10.52
C TYR A 131 25.94 -2.44 10.90
N LEU A 132 26.29 -2.56 12.18
CA LEU A 132 27.59 -2.12 12.69
C LEU A 132 28.74 -2.99 12.17
N SER A 133 28.53 -4.29 11.91
CA SER A 133 29.55 -5.14 11.28
C SER A 133 29.89 -4.64 9.87
N ILE A 134 28.88 -4.24 9.10
CA ILE A 134 29.08 -3.69 7.74
C ILE A 134 29.80 -2.33 7.79
N GLU A 135 29.40 -1.42 8.69
CA GLU A 135 30.11 -0.15 8.88
C GLU A 135 31.55 -0.34 9.37
N LYS A 136 31.80 -1.35 10.22
CA LYS A 136 33.13 -1.67 10.72
C LYS A 136 34.08 -2.16 9.63
N LEU A 137 33.56 -2.82 8.58
CA LEU A 137 34.36 -3.19 7.41
C LEU A 137 34.84 -1.97 6.62
N ARG A 138 34.07 -0.88 6.65
CA ARG A 138 34.43 0.39 6.01
C ARG A 138 35.44 1.18 6.86
N PHE A 139 35.31 1.11 8.17
CA PHE A 139 36.15 1.85 9.12
C PHE A 139 36.75 0.95 10.20
N PRO A 140 37.67 0.04 9.84
CA PRO A 140 38.17 -0.98 10.75
C PRO A 140 38.81 -0.40 12.01
N GLU A 141 39.42 0.78 11.94
CA GLU A 141 40.17 1.39 13.06
C GLU A 141 39.51 2.67 13.63
N GLU A 142 38.38 3.15 13.09
CA GLU A 142 37.88 4.47 13.47
C GLU A 142 36.92 4.49 14.67
N PHE A 143 36.30 3.35 15.00
CA PHE A 143 35.36 3.29 16.12
C PHE A 143 35.34 1.92 16.81
N THR A 144 35.05 1.91 18.11
CA THR A 144 34.79 0.68 18.88
C THR A 144 33.35 0.72 19.38
N VAL A 145 32.66 -0.41 19.31
CA VAL A 145 31.28 -0.53 19.76
C VAL A 145 31.25 -1.29 21.09
N SER A 146 30.57 -0.72 22.09
CA SER A 146 30.25 -1.40 23.35
C SER A 146 28.74 -1.43 23.53
N TYR A 147 28.20 -2.60 23.87
CA TYR A 147 26.76 -2.79 24.10
C TYR A 147 26.52 -2.86 25.61
N VAL A 148 25.85 -1.85 26.17
CA VAL A 148 25.47 -1.81 27.59
C VAL A 148 23.94 -1.86 27.70
N THR A 149 23.42 -3.06 27.97
CA THR A 149 21.98 -3.35 27.95
C THR A 149 21.55 -4.03 29.24
N PRO A 150 21.18 -3.26 30.29
CA PRO A 150 20.84 -3.83 31.59
C PRO A 150 19.50 -4.58 31.59
N VAL A 151 18.63 -4.32 30.61
CA VAL A 151 17.35 -5.00 30.39
C VAL A 151 17.26 -5.36 28.91
N THR A 152 16.84 -6.60 28.61
CA THR A 152 16.65 -7.09 27.23
C THR A 152 15.26 -7.68 26.99
N ASP A 153 14.55 -8.09 28.04
CA ASP A 153 13.24 -8.73 27.91
C ASP A 153 12.12 -7.70 27.73
N PHE A 154 12.03 -7.11 26.54
CA PHE A 154 10.95 -6.23 26.15
C PHE A 154 10.70 -6.25 24.64
N MET A 155 9.50 -5.81 24.26
CA MET A 155 9.06 -5.69 22.88
C MET A 155 9.12 -4.22 22.45
N LEU A 156 9.55 -3.98 21.22
CA LEU A 156 9.59 -2.66 20.62
C LEU A 156 9.22 -2.72 19.14
N PRO A 157 8.77 -1.61 18.53
CA PRO A 157 8.59 -1.55 17.08
C PRO A 157 9.90 -1.93 16.37
N ALA A 158 9.80 -2.69 15.28
CA ALA A 158 10.98 -3.00 14.47
C ALA A 158 11.63 -1.70 13.95
N LEU A 159 12.96 -1.70 13.81
CA LEU A 159 13.74 -0.56 13.31
C LEU A 159 13.71 0.68 14.22
N THR A 160 13.50 0.51 15.53
CA THR A 160 13.52 1.60 16.51
C THR A 160 14.93 2.09 16.82
N ILE A 161 15.92 1.19 16.87
CA ILE A 161 17.30 1.49 17.31
C ILE A 161 18.18 1.93 16.13
N GLN A 162 17.65 1.94 14.89
CA GLN A 162 18.39 2.36 13.70
C GLN A 162 19.18 3.66 13.93
N PRO A 163 20.45 3.76 13.48
CA PRO A 163 21.20 5.02 13.44
C PRO A 163 20.80 5.91 12.26
#